data_AF-A0A7K5W312-F1
#
_entry.id   AF-A0A7K5W312-F1
#
_cell.length_a   1.000
_cell.length_b   1.000
_cell.length_c   1.000
_cell.angle_alpha   90.00
_cell.angle_beta   90.00
_cell.angle_gamma   90.00
#
_symmetry.space_group_name_H-M   'P 1'
#
loop_
_entity.id
_entity.type
_entity.pdbx_description
1 polymer ?
#
loop_
_entity_poly.entity_id
_entity_poly.type
_entity_poly.pdbx_seq_one_letter_code
_entity_poly.pdbx_strand_id
1 'polypeptide(L)'
;MKMVWVLLLLLSTLLGTPAVPSQRPSCYKRALKDHSCHSIPESKENLRHIDHGLQDHFWEGKGCEVICYCNFNELLCCPKDIFFGPKVSFVIPCKSQ
;
A
#
# COMPACT_ATOMS: atom_id res chain seq x y z
N MET A 1 -25.81 16.36 -38.64
CA MET A 1 -26.91 15.71 -37.89
C MET A 1 -26.54 14.28 -37.49
N LYS A 2 -26.41 13.34 -38.44
CA LYS A 2 -26.22 11.89 -38.18
C LYS A 2 -24.99 11.54 -37.31
N MET A 3 -23.88 12.26 -37.49
CA MET A 3 -22.64 12.07 -36.71
C MET A 3 -22.79 12.46 -35.23
N VAL A 4 -23.64 13.45 -34.92
CA VAL A 4 -23.89 13.90 -33.55
C VAL A 4 -24.65 12.82 -32.77
N TRP A 5 -25.60 12.15 -33.42
CA TRP A 5 -26.35 11.05 -32.82
C TRP A 5 -25.48 9.84 -32.54
N VAL A 6 -24.57 9.49 -33.46
CA VAL A 6 -23.59 8.42 -33.26
C VAL A 6 -22.68 8.74 -32.07
N LEU A 7 -22.20 9.98 -31.97
CA LEU A 7 -21.36 10.42 -30.85
C LEU A 7 -22.10 10.34 -29.51
N LEU A 8 -23.35 10.81 -29.44
CA LEU A 8 -24.17 10.76 -28.23
C LEU A 8 -24.47 9.32 -27.78
N LEU A 9 -24.73 8.42 -28.73
CA LEU A 9 -24.92 6.98 -28.47
C LEU A 9 -23.64 6.30 -27.97
N LEU A 10 -22.47 6.72 -28.44
CA LEU A 10 -21.19 6.24 -27.93
C LEU A 10 -20.95 6.75 -26.50
N LEU A 11 -21.15 8.04 -26.25
CA LEU A 11 -20.96 8.63 -24.91
C LEU A 11 -21.87 8.01 -23.85
N SER A 12 -23.13 7.70 -24.17
CA SER A 12 -24.06 7.09 -23.22
C SER A 12 -23.63 5.69 -22.77
N THR A 13 -22.84 4.96 -23.57
CA THR A 13 -22.27 3.67 -23.16
C THR A 13 -21.14 3.80 -22.13
N LEU A 14 -20.42 4.94 -22.09
CA LEU A 14 -19.39 5.16 -21.06
C LEU A 14 -19.99 5.43 -19.67
N LEU A 15 -21.15 6.10 -19.59
CA LEU A 15 -21.79 6.44 -18.31
C LEU A 15 -22.29 5.21 -17.53
N GLY A 16 -22.45 4.06 -18.21
CA GLY A 16 -22.97 2.83 -17.61
C GLY A 16 -21.89 1.83 -17.18
N THR A 17 -20.60 2.12 -17.38
CA THR A 17 -19.53 1.21 -16.95
C THR A 17 -19.29 1.38 -15.45
N PRO A 18 -19.63 0.39 -14.59
CA PRO A 18 -19.27 0.47 -13.19
C PRO A 18 -17.74 0.53 -13.12
N ALA A 19 -17.21 1.57 -12.46
CA ALA A 19 -15.79 1.64 -12.19
C ALA A 19 -15.42 0.41 -11.35
N VAL A 20 -14.66 -0.51 -11.94
CA VAL A 20 -14.17 -1.69 -11.23
C VAL A 20 -13.29 -1.20 -10.09
N PRO A 21 -13.56 -1.60 -8.83
CA PRO A 21 -12.69 -1.26 -7.72
C PRO A 21 -11.27 -1.70 -8.03
N SER A 22 -10.29 -0.85 -7.70
CA SER A 22 -8.90 -1.27 -7.83
C SER A 22 -8.68 -2.54 -7.02
N GLN A 23 -8.13 -3.57 -7.65
CA GLN A 23 -7.73 -4.79 -6.94
C GLN A 23 -6.49 -4.57 -6.04
N ARG A 24 -5.92 -3.35 -6.03
CA ARG A 24 -4.81 -3.02 -5.17
C ARG A 24 -5.26 -3.10 -3.71
N PRO A 25 -4.55 -3.84 -2.85
CA PRO A 25 -4.87 -3.88 -1.44
C PRO A 25 -4.81 -2.47 -0.84
N SER A 26 -5.80 -2.13 -0.01
CA SER A 26 -5.81 -0.86 0.71
C SER A 26 -4.92 -0.94 1.97
N CYS A 27 -4.76 0.21 2.63
CA CYS A 27 -4.17 0.23 3.96
C CYS A 27 -5.03 -0.53 4.96
N TYR A 28 -4.39 -1.24 5.89
CA TYR A 28 -5.04 -1.93 6.98
C TYR A 28 -4.30 -1.70 8.30
N LYS A 29 -5.06 -1.71 9.40
CA LYS A 29 -4.50 -1.70 10.75
C LYS A 29 -4.40 -3.12 11.28
N ARG A 30 -3.37 -3.36 12.09
CA ARG A 30 -3.15 -4.64 12.74
C ARG A 30 -2.65 -4.42 14.17
N ALA A 31 -3.37 -4.95 15.15
CA ALA A 31 -2.93 -4.95 16.54
C ALA A 31 -1.94 -6.07 16.82
N LEU A 32 -0.89 -5.77 17.57
CA LEU A 32 0.05 -6.71 18.15
C LEU A 32 -0.36 -6.92 19.61
N LYS A 33 -0.92 -8.11 19.90
CA LYS A 33 -1.58 -8.39 21.18
C LYS A 33 -0.72 -8.05 22.42
N ASP A 34 0.57 -8.40 22.39
CA ASP A 34 1.44 -8.40 23.58
C ASP A 34 2.84 -7.82 23.33
N HIS A 35 3.09 -7.21 22.17
CA HIS A 35 4.43 -6.75 21.78
C HIS A 35 4.41 -5.31 21.29
N SER A 36 5.40 -4.54 21.75
CA SER A 36 5.76 -3.29 21.11
C SER A 36 6.16 -3.57 19.67
N CYS A 37 5.60 -2.84 18.71
CA CYS A 37 6.00 -2.94 17.31
C CYS A 37 7.42 -2.43 17.06
N HIS A 38 8.15 -1.95 18.07
CA HIS A 38 9.58 -1.64 17.98
C HIS A 38 10.45 -2.90 18.06
N SER A 39 9.91 -4.02 18.54
CA SER A 39 10.65 -5.27 18.75
C SER A 39 9.83 -6.48 18.29
N ILE A 40 9.40 -6.45 17.02
CA ILE A 40 8.66 -7.57 16.42
C ILE A 40 9.65 -8.70 16.11
N PRO A 41 9.41 -9.94 16.58
CA PRO A 41 10.24 -11.07 16.20
C PRO A 41 10.13 -11.31 14.68
N GLU A 42 11.26 -11.19 13.96
CA GLU A 42 11.30 -11.31 12.48
C GLU A 42 10.62 -12.59 11.96
N SER A 43 10.67 -13.68 12.73
CA SER A 43 10.12 -14.99 12.36
C SER A 43 8.60 -15.08 12.41
N LYS A 44 7.91 -14.21 13.17
CA LYS A 44 6.48 -14.35 13.42
C LYS A 44 5.62 -13.59 12.42
N GLU A 45 6.17 -12.50 11.88
CA GLU A 45 5.37 -11.55 11.11
C GLU A 45 5.80 -11.35 9.66
N ASN A 46 6.90 -11.98 9.21
CA ASN A 46 7.50 -11.72 7.90
C ASN A 46 7.74 -10.21 7.64
N LEU A 47 8.03 -9.49 8.72
CA LEU A 47 8.34 -8.06 8.73
C LEU A 47 9.81 -7.89 9.10
N ARG A 48 10.46 -6.92 8.47
CA ARG A 48 11.87 -6.56 8.70
C ARG A 48 12.00 -5.06 8.90
N HIS A 49 12.99 -4.62 9.66
CA HIS A 49 13.28 -3.19 9.75
C HIS A 49 13.83 -2.63 8.43
N ILE A 50 13.52 -1.37 8.14
CA ILE A 50 14.09 -0.65 7.00
C ILE A 50 15.38 0.06 7.43
N ASP A 51 16.54 -0.55 7.17
CA ASP A 51 17.86 -0.07 7.63
C ASP A 51 18.31 1.30 7.08
N HIS A 52 17.69 1.81 6.00
CA HIS A 52 18.24 2.94 5.21
C HIS A 52 17.72 4.32 5.62
N GLY A 53 17.86 4.67 6.91
CA GLY A 53 17.63 6.04 7.41
C GLY A 53 16.17 6.39 7.74
N LEU A 54 15.27 5.41 7.70
CA LEU A 54 13.97 5.50 8.34
C LEU A 54 14.11 5.00 9.78
N GLN A 55 13.54 5.72 10.75
CA GLN A 55 13.61 5.34 12.16
C GLN A 55 12.97 3.96 12.40
N ASP A 56 13.24 3.36 13.55
CA ASP A 56 12.77 2.04 14.03
C ASP A 56 11.24 1.83 14.06
N HIS A 57 10.50 2.84 13.61
CA HIS A 57 9.07 2.83 13.39
C HIS A 57 8.62 2.17 12.07
N PHE A 58 9.52 1.92 11.12
CA PHE A 58 9.13 1.39 9.81
C PHE A 58 9.55 -0.04 9.58
N TRP A 59 8.60 -0.82 9.07
CA TRP A 59 8.77 -2.23 8.74
C TRP A 59 8.44 -2.49 7.27
N GLU A 60 9.22 -3.35 6.66
CA GLU A 60 9.08 -3.88 5.31
C GLU A 60 8.50 -5.30 5.39
N GLY A 61 7.44 -5.55 4.63
CA GLY A 61 6.91 -6.90 4.41
C GLY A 61 7.66 -7.65 3.30
N LYS A 62 7.35 -8.93 3.13
CA LYS A 62 7.94 -9.78 2.09
C LYS A 62 7.89 -9.11 0.70
N GLY A 63 9.04 -9.09 0.01
CA GLY A 63 9.15 -8.49 -1.32
C GLY A 63 9.02 -6.96 -1.34
N CYS A 64 8.98 -6.30 -0.18
CA CYS A 64 8.82 -4.85 -0.04
C CYS A 64 7.55 -4.29 -0.72
N GLU A 65 6.55 -5.16 -0.93
CA GLU A 65 5.25 -4.76 -1.48
C GLU A 65 4.45 -3.94 -0.47
N VAL A 66 4.63 -4.24 0.81
CA VAL A 66 3.96 -3.60 1.94
C VAL A 66 4.97 -2.92 2.85
N ILE A 67 4.58 -1.73 3.32
CA ILE A 67 5.28 -0.96 4.35
C ILE A 67 4.34 -0.79 5.52
N CYS A 68 4.84 -1.01 6.73
CA CYS A 68 4.08 -0.82 7.96
C CYS A 68 4.73 0.26 8.83
N TYR A 69 3.91 1.16 9.35
CA TYR A 69 4.29 2.10 10.40
C TYR A 69 3.88 1.58 11.77
N CYS A 70 4.82 1.60 12.70
CA CYS A 70 4.66 1.21 14.09
C CYS A 70 4.14 2.36 14.94
N ASN A 71 3.00 2.13 15.57
CA ASN A 71 2.42 2.99 16.59
C ASN A 71 2.17 2.16 17.87
N PHE A 72 3.16 2.13 18.77
CA PHE A 72 3.14 1.37 20.03
C PHE A 72 2.90 -0.14 19.88
N ASN A 73 1.66 -0.58 19.92
CA ASN A 73 1.25 -1.99 19.79
C ASN A 73 0.38 -2.20 18.54
N GLU A 74 0.38 -1.24 17.61
CA GLU A 74 -0.34 -1.33 16.35
C GLU A 74 0.59 -1.08 15.16
N LEU A 75 0.26 -1.73 14.04
CA LEU A 75 0.85 -1.50 12.74
C LEU A 75 -0.20 -0.93 11.79
N LEU A 76 0.15 0.14 11.08
CA LEU A 76 -0.57 0.60 9.90
C LEU A 76 0.21 0.16 8.66
N CYS A 77 -0.31 -0.82 7.93
CA CYS A 77 0.34 -1.41 6.77
C CYS A 77 -0.36 -0.98 5.48
N CYS A 78 0.39 -0.58 4.47
CA CYS A 78 -0.11 -0.16 3.16
C CYS A 78 0.82 -0.66 2.05
N PRO A 79 0.35 -0.74 0.80
CA PRO A 79 1.25 -0.86 -0.34
C PRO A 79 2.28 0.27 -0.36
N LYS A 80 3.51 -0.02 -0.75
CA LYS A 80 4.63 0.93 -0.74
C LYS A 80 4.34 2.22 -1.53
N ASP A 81 3.71 2.09 -2.69
CA ASP A 81 3.33 3.20 -3.57
C ASP A 81 2.23 4.09 -2.99
N ILE A 82 1.36 3.52 -2.17
CA ILE A 82 0.31 4.25 -1.44
C ILE A 82 0.91 4.91 -0.20
N PHE A 83 1.74 4.19 0.56
CA PHE A 83 2.29 4.67 1.84
C PHE A 83 3.16 5.92 1.66
N PHE A 84 4.16 5.83 0.76
CA PHE A 84 5.09 6.93 0.51
C PHE A 84 4.61 7.87 -0.61
N GLY A 85 3.55 7.48 -1.32
CA GLY A 85 3.14 8.14 -2.54
C GLY A 85 4.12 7.92 -3.70
N PRO A 86 3.72 8.32 -4.92
CA PRO A 86 4.49 8.04 -6.15
C PRO A 86 5.83 8.77 -6.23
N LYS A 87 6.03 9.83 -5.44
CA LYS A 87 7.26 10.65 -5.47
C LYS A 87 8.38 10.12 -4.59
N VAL A 88 8.08 9.27 -3.61
CA VAL A 88 9.05 8.83 -2.60
C VAL A 88 9.21 7.31 -2.59
N SER A 89 8.21 6.55 -3.04
CA SER A 89 8.26 5.08 -3.04
C SER A 89 9.43 4.47 -3.82
N PHE A 90 9.99 5.16 -4.82
CA PHE A 90 11.11 4.67 -5.63
C PHE A 90 12.49 4.91 -5.01
N VAL A 91 12.63 5.90 -4.10
CA VAL A 91 13.93 6.21 -3.48
C VAL A 91 14.21 5.38 -2.24
N ILE A 92 13.20 4.75 -1.65
CA ILE A 92 13.35 3.93 -0.45
C ILE A 92 13.82 2.55 -0.88
N PRO A 93 15.09 2.17 -0.62
CA PRO A 93 15.64 0.91 -1.09
C PRO A 93 14.97 -0.25 -0.36
N CYS A 94 14.61 -1.29 -1.13
CA CYS A 94 14.17 -2.58 -0.59
C CYS A 94 15.35 -3.53 -0.65
N LYS A 95 15.61 -4.29 0.43
CA LYS A 95 16.58 -5.38 0.34
C LYS A 95 15.86 -6.58 -0.28
N SER A 96 16.28 -6.99 -1.47
CA SER A 96 15.79 -8.24 -2.06
C SER A 96 16.14 -9.40 -1.13
N GLN A 97 15.14 -10.17 -0.70
CA GLN A 97 15.35 -11.43 0.00
C GLN A 97 15.76 -12.53 -0.99
#